data_AF-A0A3N6EY95-F1
#
_entry.id   AF-A0A3N6EY95-F1
#
_cell.length_a   1.000
_cell.length_b   1.000
_cell.length_c   1.000
_cell.angle_alpha   90.00
_cell.angle_beta   90.00
_cell.angle_gamma   90.00
#
_symmetry.space_group_name_H-M   'P 1'
#
loop_
_entity.id
_entity.type
_entity.pdbx_description
1 polymer ?
#
loop_
_entity_poly.entity_id
_entity_poly.type
_entity_poly.pdbx_seq_one_letter_code
_entity_poly.pdbx_strand_id
1 'polypeptide(L)'
;MTDTPMTPERERTIRIWHEELHGLTDRTAVARREALGDLLAEVDRLRGELSDATAELAENARAMNVLCRHRETAEARVAELEALKPARFQDCQACGASYEYGHPCSACEFKKQMADVQAGIRDALPCALSPEQARRIEQERPETNTAHDCNLPLVRRLDCGHCPHEICQDCDRSPHTCRCAEGGT
;
A
#
# COMPACT_ATOMS: atom_id res chain seq x y z
N MET A 1 34.93 26.15 -24.31
CA MET A 1 35.88 25.36 -25.12
C MET A 1 37.15 26.17 -25.25
N THR A 2 38.16 25.87 -24.46
CA THR A 2 39.48 26.50 -24.55
C THR A 2 40.33 25.68 -25.51
N ASP A 3 40.24 26.00 -26.80
CA ASP A 3 41.17 25.51 -27.81
C ASP A 3 42.55 26.08 -27.47
N THR A 4 43.33 25.28 -26.75
CA THR A 4 44.71 25.64 -26.46
C THR A 4 45.48 25.51 -27.78
N PRO A 5 46.00 26.61 -28.35
CA PRO A 5 46.62 26.58 -29.65
C PRO A 5 47.86 25.68 -29.60
N MET A 6 47.98 24.82 -30.62
CA MET A 6 49.05 23.84 -30.72
C MET A 6 50.38 24.57 -30.89
N THR A 7 51.35 24.30 -30.02
CA THR A 7 52.66 24.96 -30.12
C THR A 7 53.41 24.43 -31.35
N PRO A 8 54.18 25.27 -32.07
CA PRO A 8 54.92 24.86 -33.28
C PRO A 8 55.86 23.66 -33.03
N GLU A 9 56.35 23.55 -31.80
CA GLU A 9 57.25 22.49 -31.35
C GLU A 9 56.52 21.14 -31.16
N ARG A 10 55.28 21.21 -30.69
CA ARG A 10 54.38 20.04 -30.57
C ARG A 10 53.94 19.56 -31.95
N GLU A 11 53.65 20.48 -32.86
CA GLU A 11 53.29 20.17 -34.25
C GLU A 11 54.47 19.56 -35.04
N ARG A 12 55.70 20.01 -34.77
CA ARG A 12 56.92 19.43 -35.36
C ARG A 12 57.18 18.02 -34.84
N THR A 13 56.97 17.81 -33.54
CA THR A 13 57.06 16.47 -32.92
C THR A 13 56.03 15.51 -33.53
N ILE A 14 54.77 15.94 -33.67
CA ILE A 14 53.72 15.10 -34.28
C ILE A 14 54.09 14.69 -35.71
N ARG A 15 54.66 15.59 -36.52
CA ARG A 15 55.11 15.28 -37.88
C ARG A 15 56.24 14.25 -37.93
N ILE A 16 57.26 14.41 -37.09
CA ILE A 16 58.39 13.46 -37.01
C ILE A 16 57.90 12.07 -36.64
N TRP A 17 57.01 11.97 -35.65
CA TRP A 17 56.44 10.68 -35.24
C TRP A 17 55.58 10.06 -36.34
N HIS A 18 54.86 10.88 -37.12
CA HIS A 18 54.08 10.41 -38.26
C HIS A 18 54.96 9.81 -39.37
N GLU A 19 56.08 10.46 -39.68
CA GLU A 19 57.06 10.00 -40.68
C GLU A 19 57.81 8.74 -40.22
N GLU A 20 58.25 8.69 -38.96
CA GLU A 20 58.91 7.52 -38.37
C GLU A 20 57.95 6.31 -38.33
N LEU A 21 56.68 6.53 -37.98
CA LEU A 21 55.66 5.49 -38.05
C LEU A 21 55.47 5.01 -39.49
N HIS A 22 55.37 5.90 -40.48
CA HIS A 22 55.21 5.53 -41.89
C HIS A 22 56.40 4.75 -42.46
N GLY A 23 57.63 5.02 -41.99
CA GLY A 23 58.85 4.30 -42.39
C GLY A 23 58.94 2.87 -41.85
N LEU A 24 58.24 2.55 -40.76
CA LEU A 24 58.16 1.20 -40.22
C LEU A 24 57.17 0.35 -41.05
N THR A 25 57.66 -0.25 -42.13
CA THR A 25 56.97 -1.29 -42.92
C THR A 25 57.10 -2.70 -42.33
N ASP A 26 57.77 -2.80 -41.17
CA ASP A 26 57.84 -4.03 -40.39
C ASP A 26 56.43 -4.43 -39.92
N ARG A 27 56.11 -5.72 -40.00
CA ARG A 27 54.82 -6.29 -39.59
C ARG A 27 54.47 -5.88 -38.16
N THR A 28 55.47 -5.72 -37.30
CA THR A 28 55.31 -5.23 -35.93
C THR A 28 54.77 -3.81 -35.85
N ALA A 29 55.14 -2.92 -36.77
CA ALA A 29 54.64 -1.54 -36.76
C ALA A 29 53.24 -1.40 -37.36
N VAL A 30 52.88 -2.26 -38.32
CA VAL A 30 51.48 -2.40 -38.76
C VAL A 30 50.61 -2.86 -37.58
N ALA A 31 51.00 -3.93 -36.89
CA ALA A 31 50.26 -4.42 -35.72
C ALA A 31 50.13 -3.38 -34.59
N ARG A 32 51.18 -2.57 -34.35
CA ARG A 32 51.13 -1.46 -33.39
C ARG A 32 50.17 -0.35 -33.82
N ARG A 33 50.11 -0.02 -35.11
CA ARG A 33 49.15 0.97 -35.64
C ARG A 33 47.71 0.49 -35.51
N GLU A 34 47.45 -0.77 -35.82
CA GLU A 34 46.12 -1.38 -35.65
C GLU A 34 45.70 -1.34 -34.18
N ALA A 35 46.56 -1.82 -33.26
CA ALA A 35 46.28 -1.77 -31.83
C ALA A 35 46.06 -0.34 -31.30
N LEU A 36 46.81 0.64 -31.80
CA LEU A 36 46.58 2.05 -31.44
C LEU A 36 45.23 2.55 -31.98
N GLY A 37 44.85 2.14 -33.19
CA GLY A 37 43.53 2.43 -33.76
C GLY A 37 42.40 1.88 -32.90
N ASP A 38 42.50 0.64 -32.47
CA ASP A 38 41.51 -0.01 -31.59
C ASP A 38 41.42 0.71 -30.24
N LEU A 39 42.55 1.09 -29.64
CA LEU A 39 42.56 1.84 -28.38
C LEU A 39 41.95 3.24 -28.53
N LEU A 40 42.17 3.93 -29.65
CA LEU A 40 41.56 5.23 -29.91
C LEU A 40 40.05 5.11 -30.10
N ALA A 41 39.59 4.09 -30.84
CA ALA A 41 38.17 3.81 -31.00
C ALA A 41 37.50 3.50 -29.65
N GLU A 42 38.17 2.76 -28.78
CA GLU A 42 37.71 2.45 -27.44
C GLU A 42 37.65 3.69 -26.53
N VAL A 43 38.65 4.58 -26.62
CA VAL A 43 38.63 5.86 -25.91
C VAL A 43 37.46 6.74 -26.36
N ASP A 44 37.17 6.78 -27.66
CA ASP A 44 36.05 7.57 -28.18
C ASP A 44 34.70 6.95 -27.79
N ARG A 45 34.58 5.62 -27.77
CA ARG A 45 33.41 4.90 -27.22
C ARG A 45 33.18 5.27 -25.75
N LEU A 46 34.21 5.16 -24.91
CA LEU A 46 34.14 5.47 -23.48
C LEU A 46 33.83 6.96 -23.23
N ARG A 47 34.34 7.86 -24.07
CA ARG A 47 33.98 9.30 -24.01
C ARG A 47 32.51 9.52 -24.31
N GLY A 48 31.96 8.81 -25.29
CA GLY A 48 30.53 8.81 -25.59
C GLY A 48 29.71 8.37 -24.38
N GLU A 49 30.04 7.20 -23.81
CA GLU A 49 29.34 6.67 -22.63
C GLU A 49 29.45 7.60 -21.41
N LEU A 50 30.61 8.21 -21.17
CA LEU A 50 30.78 9.17 -20.09
C LEU A 50 29.93 10.44 -20.32
N SER A 51 29.84 10.89 -21.57
CA SER A 51 28.98 12.02 -21.93
C SER A 51 27.51 11.71 -21.67
N ASP A 52 27.05 10.52 -22.08
CA ASP A 52 25.67 10.07 -21.88
C ASP A 52 25.34 9.92 -20.39
N ALA A 53 26.21 9.25 -19.62
CA ALA A 53 26.06 9.12 -18.18
C ALA A 53 26.04 10.48 -17.46
N THR A 54 26.83 11.45 -17.94
CA THR A 54 26.83 12.82 -17.39
C THR A 54 25.51 13.53 -17.69
N ALA A 55 24.94 13.33 -18.89
CA ALA A 55 23.64 13.89 -19.25
C ALA A 55 22.50 13.29 -18.40
N GLU A 56 22.52 11.98 -18.19
CA GLU A 56 21.56 11.28 -17.31
C GLU A 56 21.67 11.75 -15.86
N LEU A 57 22.89 11.90 -15.32
CA LEU A 57 23.09 12.45 -13.97
C LEU A 57 22.54 13.88 -13.85
N ALA A 58 22.73 14.72 -14.87
CA ALA A 58 22.19 16.07 -14.89
C ALA A 58 20.65 16.07 -14.93
N GLU A 59 20.04 15.13 -15.66
CA GLU A 59 18.59 14.95 -15.68
C GLU A 59 18.03 14.46 -14.35
N ASN A 60 18.66 13.44 -13.76
CA ASN A 60 18.28 12.93 -12.43
C ASN A 60 18.40 14.02 -11.36
N ALA A 61 19.45 14.84 -11.41
CA ALA A 61 19.57 16.00 -10.51
C ALA A 61 18.41 17.00 -10.68
N ARG A 62 17.98 17.26 -11.92
CA ARG A 62 16.79 18.12 -12.17
C ARG A 62 15.52 17.48 -11.62
N ALA A 63 15.31 16.18 -11.86
CA ALA A 63 14.14 15.46 -11.36
C ALA A 63 14.07 15.45 -9.83
N MET A 64 15.21 15.16 -9.16
CA MET A 64 15.30 15.19 -7.70
C MET A 64 14.98 16.58 -7.12
N ASN A 65 15.47 17.65 -7.75
CA ASN A 65 15.14 19.00 -7.31
C ASN A 65 13.64 19.32 -7.43
N VAL A 66 12.97 18.81 -8.46
CA VAL A 66 11.51 18.94 -8.60
C VAL A 66 10.78 18.19 -7.48
N LEU A 67 11.20 16.96 -7.17
CA LEU A 67 10.63 16.19 -6.06
C LEU A 67 10.84 16.87 -4.70
N CYS A 68 12.01 17.44 -4.44
CA CYS A 68 12.28 18.21 -3.22
C CYS A 68 11.31 19.39 -3.07
N ARG A 69 11.10 20.19 -4.13
CA ARG A 69 10.14 21.30 -4.10
C ARG A 69 8.71 20.83 -3.87
N HIS A 70 8.31 19.72 -4.49
CA HIS A 70 6.99 19.13 -4.26
C HIS A 70 6.83 18.68 -2.81
N ARG A 71 7.86 18.07 -2.23
CA ARG A 71 7.88 17.67 -0.84
C ARG A 71 7.76 18.89 0.08
N GLU A 72 8.57 19.93 -0.12
CA GLU A 72 8.48 21.18 0.66
C GLU A 72 7.09 21.81 0.57
N THR A 73 6.50 21.84 -0.63
CA THR A 73 5.13 22.34 -0.83
C THR A 73 4.11 21.48 -0.09
N ALA A 74 4.25 20.15 -0.12
CA ALA A 74 3.36 19.24 0.60
C ALA A 74 3.50 19.39 2.12
N GLU A 75 4.72 19.49 2.63
CA GLU A 75 5.01 19.73 4.05
C GLU A 75 4.42 21.06 4.51
N ALA A 76 4.55 22.13 3.72
CA ALA A 76 3.92 23.41 4.01
C ALA A 76 2.39 23.33 4.06
N ARG A 77 1.76 22.60 3.13
CA ARG A 77 0.30 22.37 3.14
C ARG A 77 -0.15 21.54 4.33
N VAL A 78 0.63 20.53 4.73
CA VAL A 78 0.34 19.75 5.94
C VAL A 78 0.41 20.66 7.16
N ALA A 79 1.45 21.48 7.29
CA ALA A 79 1.57 22.44 8.39
C ALA A 79 0.42 23.46 8.40
N GLU A 80 -0.01 23.98 7.25
CA GLU A 80 -1.19 24.86 7.14
C GLU A 80 -2.46 24.15 7.61
N LEU A 81 -2.70 22.91 7.16
CA LEU A 81 -3.85 22.11 7.58
C LEU A 81 -3.81 21.76 9.06
N GLU A 82 -2.63 21.51 9.62
CA GLU A 82 -2.44 21.27 11.05
C GLU A 82 -2.66 22.53 11.89
N ALA A 83 -2.31 23.71 11.37
CA ALA A 83 -2.66 24.98 12.00
C ALA A 83 -4.17 25.28 11.93
N LEU A 84 -4.85 24.80 10.87
CA LEU A 84 -6.29 24.91 10.70
C LEU A 84 -7.09 23.86 11.47
N LYS A 85 -6.51 22.71 11.85
CA LYS A 85 -7.13 21.79 12.81
C LYS A 85 -7.45 22.62 14.05
N PRO A 86 -8.73 22.86 14.37
CA PRO A 86 -9.04 23.66 15.53
C PRO A 86 -8.37 23.01 16.72
N ALA A 87 -7.65 23.78 17.53
CA ALA A 87 -7.07 23.37 18.82
C ALA A 87 -8.11 22.80 19.82
N ARG A 88 -9.34 22.59 19.36
CA ARG A 88 -10.52 22.19 20.08
C ARG A 88 -10.75 20.69 19.99
N PHE A 89 -10.22 19.93 19.04
CA PHE A 89 -10.51 18.50 19.03
C PHE A 89 -9.57 17.74 19.97
N GLN A 90 -10.12 17.07 20.98
CA GLN A 90 -9.43 16.15 21.88
C GLN A 90 -9.87 14.72 21.56
N ASP A 91 -8.96 13.76 21.74
CA ASP A 91 -9.34 12.35 21.67
C ASP A 91 -9.84 11.88 23.03
N CYS A 92 -11.02 11.24 23.04
CA CYS A 92 -11.62 10.74 24.26
C CYS A 92 -10.79 9.58 24.80
N GLN A 93 -10.25 9.73 26.01
CA GLN A 93 -9.45 8.69 26.66
C GLN A 93 -10.22 7.38 26.91
N ALA A 94 -11.55 7.42 26.92
CA ALA A 94 -12.39 6.23 27.13
C ALA A 94 -12.67 5.44 25.84
N CYS A 95 -12.76 6.09 24.68
CA CYS A 95 -13.18 5.43 23.44
C CYS A 95 -12.36 5.77 22.18
N GLY A 96 -11.40 6.70 22.27
CA GLY A 96 -10.55 7.13 21.17
C GLY A 96 -11.22 8.05 20.14
N ALA A 97 -12.51 8.39 20.30
CA ALA A 97 -13.19 9.29 19.37
C ALA A 97 -12.77 10.75 19.60
N SER A 98 -12.55 11.50 18.52
CA SER A 98 -12.27 12.93 18.60
C SER A 98 -13.54 13.74 18.89
N TYR A 99 -13.47 14.71 19.79
CA TYR A 99 -14.60 15.57 20.22
C TYR A 99 -14.13 17.01 20.50
N GLU A 100 -15.04 17.98 20.48
CA GLU A 100 -14.70 19.40 20.72
C GLU A 100 -14.43 19.72 22.20
N TYR A 101 -13.45 20.59 22.45
CA TYR A 101 -12.97 20.97 23.77
C TYR A 101 -14.07 21.68 24.54
N GLY A 102 -14.30 21.26 25.78
CA GLY A 102 -15.39 21.77 26.60
C GLY A 102 -16.73 21.10 26.34
N HIS A 103 -16.83 20.22 25.34
CA HIS A 103 -17.99 19.35 25.16
C HIS A 103 -17.71 17.94 25.69
N PRO A 104 -18.72 17.24 26.24
CA PRO A 104 -18.60 15.82 26.55
C PRO A 104 -18.41 14.99 25.27
N CYS A 105 -17.79 13.82 25.39
CA CYS A 105 -17.59 12.94 24.25
C CYS A 105 -18.93 12.40 23.75
N SER A 106 -19.38 12.88 22.58
CA SER A 106 -20.65 12.50 21.96
C SER A 106 -20.79 11.00 21.74
N ALA A 107 -19.69 10.28 21.45
CA ALA A 107 -19.71 8.83 21.31
C ALA A 107 -19.99 8.12 22.64
N CYS A 108 -19.40 8.58 23.73
CA CYS A 108 -19.67 8.05 25.07
C CYS A 108 -21.08 8.42 25.55
N GLU A 109 -21.53 9.64 25.30
CA GLU A 109 -22.89 10.07 25.63
C GLU A 109 -23.94 9.26 24.87
N PHE A 110 -23.72 9.04 23.57
CA PHE A 110 -24.60 8.19 22.76
C PHE A 110 -24.63 6.76 23.29
N LYS A 111 -23.48 6.16 23.61
CA LYS A 111 -23.42 4.82 24.22
C LYS A 111 -24.19 4.75 25.53
N LYS A 112 -24.08 5.79 26.38
CA LYS A 112 -24.81 5.88 27.64
C LYS A 112 -26.32 5.96 27.40
N GLN A 113 -26.77 6.84 26.50
CA GLN A 113 -28.18 6.97 26.14
C GLN A 113 -28.75 5.64 25.61
N MET A 114 -28.00 4.94 24.75
CA MET A 114 -28.43 3.64 24.23
C MET A 114 -28.51 2.57 25.32
N ALA A 115 -27.59 2.59 26.30
CA ALA A 115 -27.65 1.68 27.44
C ALA A 115 -28.87 1.96 28.34
N ASP A 116 -29.19 3.24 28.58
CA ASP A 116 -30.35 3.64 29.37
C ASP A 116 -31.67 3.24 28.68
N VAL A 117 -31.76 3.42 27.35
CA VAL A 117 -32.91 2.94 26.56
C VAL A 117 -33.05 1.43 26.63
N GLN A 118 -31.95 0.68 26.49
CA GLN A 118 -31.97 -0.78 26.61
C GLN A 118 -32.38 -1.26 28.01
N ALA A 119 -31.92 -0.58 29.06
CA ALA A 119 -32.33 -0.85 30.43
C ALA A 119 -33.83 -0.58 30.63
N GLY A 120 -34.33 0.56 30.13
CA GLY A 120 -35.76 0.89 30.17
C GLY A 120 -36.63 -0.12 29.42
N ILE A 121 -36.17 -0.63 28.27
CA ILE A 121 -36.87 -1.72 27.55
C ILE A 121 -36.88 -3.00 28.40
N ARG A 122 -35.77 -3.32 29.08
CA ARG A 122 -35.67 -4.51 29.92
C ARG A 122 -36.58 -4.43 31.15
N ASP A 123 -36.72 -3.26 31.76
CA ASP A 123 -37.58 -3.05 32.93
C ASP A 123 -39.06 -2.89 32.56
N ALA A 124 -39.35 -2.37 31.36
CA ALA A 124 -40.70 -2.31 30.80
C ALA A 124 -41.14 -3.63 30.14
N LEU A 125 -40.24 -4.61 30.00
CA LEU A 125 -40.63 -5.95 29.62
C LEU A 125 -41.56 -6.48 30.72
N PRO A 126 -42.79 -6.92 30.39
CA PRO A 126 -43.67 -7.53 31.37
C PRO A 126 -42.91 -8.63 32.12
N CYS A 127 -43.03 -8.63 33.46
CA CYS A 127 -42.53 -9.69 34.33
C CYS A 127 -42.68 -11.03 33.61
N ALA A 128 -41.57 -11.77 33.52
CA ALA A 128 -41.42 -13.07 32.88
C ALA A 128 -42.76 -13.72 32.54
N LEU A 129 -43.01 -13.94 31.23
CA LEU A 129 -44.20 -14.62 30.71
C LEU A 129 -44.69 -15.64 31.72
N SER A 130 -45.95 -15.54 32.14
CA SER A 130 -46.49 -16.52 33.08
C SER A 130 -46.27 -17.92 32.51
N PRO A 131 -46.08 -18.97 33.34
CA PRO A 131 -45.89 -20.32 32.83
C PRO A 131 -46.97 -20.75 31.82
N GLU A 132 -48.19 -20.22 31.95
CA GLU A 132 -49.29 -20.43 31.01
C GLU A 132 -49.16 -19.62 29.72
N GLN A 133 -48.66 -18.38 29.77
CA GLN A 133 -48.32 -17.61 28.57
C GLN A 133 -47.15 -18.23 27.82
N ALA A 134 -46.12 -18.70 28.53
CA ALA A 134 -45.00 -19.43 27.94
C ALA A 134 -45.48 -20.72 27.25
N ARG A 135 -46.35 -21.50 27.91
CA ARG A 135 -46.97 -22.70 27.31
C ARG A 135 -47.86 -22.39 26.11
N ARG A 136 -48.65 -21.31 26.15
CA ARG A 136 -49.42 -20.88 24.98
C ARG A 136 -48.51 -20.47 23.84
N ILE A 137 -47.43 -19.72 24.10
CA ILE A 137 -46.46 -19.34 23.06
C ILE A 137 -45.73 -20.57 22.52
N GLU A 138 -45.47 -21.62 23.32
CA GLU A 138 -44.92 -22.89 22.85
C GLU A 138 -45.91 -23.71 22.02
N GLN A 139 -47.20 -23.72 22.40
CA GLN A 139 -48.27 -24.44 21.69
C GLN A 139 -48.76 -23.73 20.42
N GLU A 140 -48.78 -22.40 20.45
CA GLU A 140 -49.15 -21.52 19.34
C GLU A 140 -47.95 -21.12 18.51
N ARG A 141 -46.72 -21.48 18.93
CA ARG A 141 -45.57 -21.45 18.04
C ARG A 141 -45.96 -22.36 16.89
N PRO A 142 -46.20 -21.85 15.66
CA PRO A 142 -46.16 -22.75 14.52
C PRO A 142 -44.84 -23.46 14.67
N GLU A 143 -44.84 -24.79 14.56
CA GLU A 143 -43.60 -25.55 14.46
C GLU A 143 -42.84 -24.90 13.31
N THR A 144 -41.98 -23.94 13.63
CA THR A 144 -40.94 -23.49 12.74
C THR A 144 -40.01 -24.67 12.78
N ASN A 145 -40.38 -25.67 11.99
CA ASN A 145 -39.49 -26.64 11.45
C ASN A 145 -38.43 -25.78 10.76
N THR A 146 -37.42 -25.38 11.53
CA THR A 146 -36.28 -24.60 11.01
C THR A 146 -35.41 -25.49 10.12
N ALA A 147 -35.77 -26.77 9.96
CA ALA A 147 -35.50 -27.50 8.74
C ALA A 147 -36.18 -26.75 7.59
N HIS A 148 -35.41 -25.83 7.01
CA HIS A 148 -35.66 -25.30 5.68
C HIS A 148 -35.91 -26.50 4.75
N ASP A 149 -37.17 -26.71 4.35
CA ASP A 149 -37.54 -27.68 3.31
C ASP A 149 -36.99 -27.17 1.97
N CYS A 150 -35.71 -27.45 1.74
CA CYS A 150 -35.07 -27.14 0.47
C CYS A 150 -35.52 -28.20 -0.53
N ASN A 151 -36.43 -27.84 -1.43
CA ASN A 151 -36.82 -28.69 -2.56
C ASN A 151 -35.73 -28.81 -3.65
N LEU A 152 -34.50 -28.36 -3.36
CA LEU A 152 -33.37 -28.47 -4.28
C LEU A 152 -32.69 -29.85 -4.16
N PRO A 153 -32.23 -30.43 -5.27
CA PRO A 153 -31.63 -31.77 -5.29
C PRO A 153 -30.40 -31.87 -4.38
N LEU A 154 -30.30 -32.99 -3.64
CA LEU A 154 -29.36 -33.33 -2.55
C LEU A 154 -27.85 -33.19 -2.84
N VAL A 155 -27.46 -32.75 -4.04
CA VAL A 155 -26.06 -32.73 -4.51
C VAL A 155 -25.21 -31.57 -3.98
N ARG A 156 -25.77 -30.68 -3.14
CA ARG A 156 -25.11 -29.45 -2.64
C ARG A 156 -25.21 -29.27 -1.13
N ARG A 157 -25.01 -30.37 -0.40
CA ARG A 157 -24.94 -30.36 1.07
C ARG A 157 -23.47 -30.52 1.48
N LEU A 158 -22.98 -29.59 2.29
CA LEU A 158 -21.61 -29.57 2.81
C LEU A 158 -21.63 -29.81 4.31
N ASP A 159 -20.68 -30.57 4.83
CA ASP A 159 -20.53 -30.72 6.28
C ASP A 159 -20.20 -29.38 6.92
N CYS A 160 -20.89 -29.05 8.02
CA CYS A 160 -20.63 -27.86 8.83
C CYS A 160 -19.18 -27.81 9.36
N GLY A 161 -18.51 -28.97 9.45
CA GLY A 161 -17.13 -29.09 9.93
C GLY A 161 -16.97 -28.95 11.45
N HIS A 162 -18.01 -28.58 12.19
CA HIS A 162 -17.99 -28.43 13.66
C HIS A 162 -19.04 -29.28 14.39
N CYS A 163 -20.07 -29.74 13.69
CA CYS A 163 -21.08 -30.66 14.18
C CYS A 163 -21.55 -31.57 13.03
N PRO A 164 -22.17 -32.73 13.31
CA PRO A 164 -22.53 -33.74 12.31
C PRO A 164 -23.76 -33.36 11.46
N HIS A 165 -23.89 -32.09 11.09
CA HIS A 165 -25.00 -31.56 10.30
C HIS A 165 -24.50 -30.99 8.97
N GLU A 166 -25.39 -31.06 7.99
CA GLU A 166 -25.17 -30.59 6.62
C GLU A 166 -25.73 -29.17 6.40
N ILE A 167 -24.99 -28.32 5.70
CA ILE A 167 -25.36 -26.96 5.30
C ILE A 167 -25.75 -26.96 3.82
N CYS A 168 -26.84 -26.26 3.48
CA CYS A 168 -27.22 -26.02 2.08
C CYS A 168 -26.38 -24.88 1.50
N GLN A 169 -25.58 -25.19 0.47
CA GLN A 169 -24.61 -24.26 -0.12
C GLN A 169 -25.25 -23.02 -0.76
N ASP A 170 -26.50 -23.11 -1.21
CA ASP A 170 -27.18 -22.02 -1.93
C ASP A 170 -27.87 -21.02 -0.97
N CYS A 171 -28.13 -21.40 0.29
CA CYS A 171 -28.84 -20.54 1.25
C CYS A 171 -27.93 -19.96 2.33
N ASP A 172 -26.72 -20.51 2.50
CA ASP A 172 -25.74 -20.19 3.56
C ASP A 172 -26.35 -20.13 4.98
N ARG A 173 -27.51 -20.75 5.14
CA ARG A 173 -28.29 -20.82 6.36
C ARG A 173 -28.25 -22.26 6.85
N SER A 174 -27.56 -22.47 7.97
CA SER A 174 -27.74 -23.67 8.76
C SER A 174 -29.16 -23.66 9.39
N PRO A 175 -29.88 -24.79 9.42
CA PRO A 175 -31.21 -24.89 10.04
C PRO A 175 -31.21 -24.66 11.56
N HIS A 176 -30.06 -24.35 12.16
CA HIS A 176 -29.93 -23.98 13.57
C HIS A 176 -28.85 -22.90 13.75
N THR A 177 -29.04 -22.03 14.75
CA THR A 177 -28.02 -21.13 15.29
C THR A 177 -27.03 -21.93 16.13
N CYS A 178 -26.03 -22.55 15.50
CA CYS A 178 -24.99 -23.26 16.23
C CYS A 178 -24.06 -22.26 16.93
N ARG A 179 -24.03 -22.27 18.26
CA ARG A 179 -23.20 -21.38 19.11
C ARG A 179 -21.74 -21.86 19.26
N CYS A 180 -21.25 -22.66 18.32
CA CYS A 180 -19.95 -23.33 18.42
C CYS A 180 -18.74 -22.39 18.22
N ALA A 181 -18.95 -21.14 17.79
CA ALA A 181 -17.86 -20.19 17.55
C ALA A 181 -17.33 -19.51 18.83
N GLU A 182 -17.96 -19.66 19.99
CA GLU A 182 -17.60 -18.92 21.22
C GLU A 182 -16.71 -19.71 22.19
N GLY A 183 -16.37 -20.97 21.88
CA GLY A 183 -15.57 -21.85 22.76
C GLY A 183 -14.40 -22.49 22.04
N GLY A 184 -13.46 -21.68 21.54
CA GLY A 184 -12.16 -22.19 21.09
C GLY A 184 -11.30 -22.59 22.27
N THR A 185 -11.08 -23.90 22.45
CA THR A 185 -9.92 -24.43 23.17
C THR A 185 -8.72 -24.53 22.23
#